data_AF-A0A3A4WF09-F1
#
_entry.id   AF-A0A3A4WF09-F1
#
_cell.length_a   1.000
_cell.length_b   1.000
_cell.length_c   1.000
_cell.angle_alpha   90.00
_cell.angle_beta   90.00
_cell.angle_gamma   90.00
#
_symmetry.space_group_name_H-M   'P 1'
#
loop_
_entity.id
_entity.type
_entity.pdbx_description
1 polymer ?
#
loop_
_entity_poly.entity_id
_entity_poly.type
_entity_poly.pdbx_seq_one_letter_code
_entity_poly.pdbx_strand_id
1 'polypeptide(L)'
;MPEPKNAMAVFKLLDKSNCGKCGEKTCLAFAGAVFTGSRILSECPKMAPADPSDRFDGARAREDVERSREAHLEQLKRQIPAVDLNSAAERTGGRSENGRLTIKVLGKDFSITPAGRISTEIHVNPWVTVPFLNYVLFGKGLNPTGDWRSFRELTDGRERYPLFRKRCEEPMKQVADRYTDFFDDPVHM
;
A
#
# COMPACT_ATOMS: atom_id res chain seq x y z
N MET A 1 29.34 -7.27 -4.94
CA MET A 1 28.83 -8.53 -5.54
C MET A 1 27.51 -8.29 -6.27
N PRO A 2 27.06 -9.16 -7.21
CA PRO A 2 25.75 -8.99 -7.84
C PRO A 2 24.61 -9.14 -6.83
N GLU A 3 23.54 -8.38 -7.04
CA GLU A 3 22.34 -8.33 -6.19
C GLU A 3 21.67 -9.73 -6.11
N PRO A 4 21.22 -10.17 -4.92
CA PRO A 4 20.74 -11.52 -4.72
C PRO A 4 19.36 -11.63 -5.36
N LYS A 5 19.24 -12.51 -6.36
CA LYS A 5 17.98 -12.68 -7.11
C LYS A 5 16.80 -13.18 -6.27
N ASN A 6 17.05 -13.69 -5.05
CA ASN A 6 16.05 -14.19 -4.13
C ASN A 6 16.62 -14.36 -2.71
N ALA A 7 15.75 -14.59 -1.73
CA ALA A 7 16.13 -14.89 -0.34
C ALA A 7 17.06 -16.11 -0.19
N MET A 8 17.04 -17.06 -1.13
CA MET A 8 17.95 -18.22 -1.10
C MET A 8 19.41 -17.84 -1.35
N ALA A 9 19.68 -16.83 -2.18
CA ALA A 9 21.04 -16.34 -2.38
C ALA A 9 21.61 -15.74 -1.09
N VAL A 10 20.79 -14.99 -0.33
CA VAL A 10 21.18 -14.47 0.99
C VAL A 10 21.35 -15.61 2.00
N PHE A 11 20.43 -16.56 2.04
CA PHE A 11 20.48 -17.70 2.96
C PHE A 11 21.75 -18.55 2.81
N LYS A 12 22.28 -18.68 1.59
CA LYS A 12 23.53 -19.40 1.31
C LYS A 12 24.76 -18.75 1.95
N LEU A 13 24.71 -17.46 2.28
CA LEU A 13 25.79 -16.71 2.92
C LEU A 13 25.79 -16.84 4.44
N LEU A 14 24.71 -17.35 5.02
CA LEU A 14 24.56 -17.51 6.46
C LEU A 14 25.16 -18.85 6.93
N ASP A 15 25.55 -18.92 8.19
CA ASP A 15 26.06 -20.15 8.83
C ASP A 15 24.96 -21.21 9.07
N LYS A 16 23.69 -20.86 8.80
CA LYS A 16 22.49 -21.71 8.94
C LYS A 16 22.29 -22.25 10.36
N SER A 17 22.86 -21.58 11.37
CA SER A 17 22.78 -22.03 12.76
C SER A 17 21.40 -21.84 13.40
N ASN A 18 20.53 -21.03 12.79
CA ASN A 18 19.22 -20.63 13.34
C ASN A 18 19.32 -20.11 14.79
N CYS A 19 20.44 -19.48 15.16
CA CYS A 19 20.75 -19.15 16.55
C CYS A 19 19.90 -18.03 17.17
N GLY A 20 19.07 -17.33 16.37
CA GLY A 20 18.18 -16.27 16.85
C GLY A 20 18.86 -14.98 17.31
N LYS A 21 20.19 -14.89 17.27
CA LYS A 21 20.95 -13.73 17.80
C LYS A 21 20.71 -12.43 17.02
N CYS A 22 20.25 -12.50 15.78
CA CYS A 22 19.82 -11.33 15.02
C CYS A 22 18.36 -10.92 15.31
N GLY A 23 17.59 -11.67 16.12
CA GLY A 23 16.20 -11.39 16.44
C GLY A 23 15.17 -12.02 15.51
N GLU A 24 15.60 -12.78 14.49
CA GLU A 24 14.71 -13.57 13.62
C GLU A 24 14.66 -15.04 14.06
N LYS A 25 13.50 -15.69 13.85
CA LYS A 25 13.27 -17.08 14.31
C LYS A 25 14.18 -18.12 13.63
N THR A 26 14.59 -17.86 12.39
CA THR A 26 15.46 -18.75 11.61
C THR A 26 16.39 -17.94 10.71
N CYS A 27 17.50 -18.52 10.28
CA CYS A 27 18.37 -17.93 9.26
C CYS A 27 17.62 -17.72 7.94
N LEU A 28 16.64 -18.56 7.63
CA LEU A 28 15.78 -18.38 6.46
C LEU A 28 14.87 -17.16 6.60
N ALA A 29 14.27 -16.95 7.78
CA ALA A 29 13.48 -15.76 8.07
C ALA A 29 14.34 -14.50 7.98
N PHE A 30 15.56 -14.53 8.53
CA PHE A 30 16.53 -13.43 8.39
C PHE A 30 16.90 -13.16 6.93
N ALA A 31 17.19 -14.18 6.14
CA ALA A 31 17.49 -14.03 4.72
C ALA A 31 16.32 -13.42 3.93
N GLY A 32 15.09 -13.81 4.25
CA GLY A 32 13.88 -13.19 3.70
C GLY A 32 13.72 -11.73 4.14
N ALA A 33 13.99 -11.43 5.41
CA ALA A 33 13.93 -10.07 5.95
C ALA A 33 14.95 -9.13 5.28
N VAL A 34 16.16 -9.62 5.04
CA VAL A 34 17.21 -8.90 4.31
C VAL A 34 16.83 -8.70 2.84
N PHE A 35 16.37 -9.75 2.15
CA PHE A 35 15.93 -9.64 0.75
C PHE A 35 14.76 -8.66 0.56
N THR A 36 13.86 -8.55 1.53
CA THR A 36 12.71 -7.62 1.49
C THR A 36 13.02 -6.24 2.08
N GLY A 37 14.26 -5.99 2.50
CA GLY A 37 14.70 -4.70 3.03
C GLY A 37 14.19 -4.33 4.41
N SER A 38 13.67 -5.30 5.13
CA SER A 38 13.28 -5.11 6.54
C SER A 38 14.45 -5.18 7.51
N ARG A 39 15.60 -5.72 7.08
CA ARG A 39 16.85 -5.80 7.83
C ARG A 39 18.04 -5.66 6.91
N ILE A 40 19.21 -5.33 7.46
CA ILE A 40 20.48 -5.36 6.73
C ILE A 40 21.31 -6.60 7.09
N LEU A 41 22.13 -7.06 6.14
CA LEU A 41 22.89 -8.29 6.28
C LEU A 41 23.85 -8.28 7.49
N SER A 42 24.45 -7.13 7.77
CA SER A 42 25.39 -6.91 8.89
C SER A 42 24.75 -7.03 10.27
N GLU A 43 23.42 -7.11 10.37
CA GLU A 43 22.72 -7.42 11.64
C GLU A 43 22.91 -8.86 12.11
N CYS A 44 23.47 -9.75 11.27
CA CYS A 44 23.82 -11.11 11.69
C CYS A 44 25.17 -11.12 12.46
N PRO A 45 25.19 -11.37 13.78
CA PRO A 45 26.43 -11.25 14.58
C PRO A 45 27.49 -12.30 14.27
N LYS A 46 27.09 -13.36 13.54
CA LYS A 46 27.98 -14.46 13.13
C LYS A 46 28.53 -14.30 11.72
N MET A 47 28.18 -13.22 11.04
CA MET A 47 28.75 -12.94 9.74
C MET A 47 30.14 -12.32 9.92
N ALA A 48 31.10 -12.74 9.09
CA ALA A 48 32.38 -12.04 9.00
C ALA A 48 32.11 -10.56 8.65
N PRO A 49 32.92 -9.61 9.13
CA PRO A 49 32.74 -8.20 8.81
C PRO A 49 32.71 -8.02 7.29
N ALA A 50 31.53 -7.67 6.80
CA ALA A 50 31.27 -7.43 5.39
C ALA A 50 31.97 -6.14 4.96
N ASP A 51 32.55 -6.15 3.76
CA ASP A 51 32.97 -4.94 3.06
C ASP A 51 31.77 -3.96 2.99
N PRO A 52 31.94 -2.63 3.17
CA PRO A 52 30.85 -1.66 3.08
C PRO A 52 29.98 -1.77 1.81
N SER A 53 30.48 -2.44 0.77
CA SER A 53 29.80 -2.76 -0.49
C SER A 53 28.86 -3.98 -0.46
N ASP A 54 28.83 -4.79 0.61
CA ASP A 54 27.98 -5.98 0.77
C ASP A 54 26.63 -5.67 1.45
N ARG A 55 26.15 -4.43 1.29
CA ARG A 55 24.78 -4.06 1.64
C ARG A 55 23.83 -4.74 0.66
N PHE A 56 23.11 -5.75 1.14
CA PHE A 56 21.91 -6.22 0.46
C PHE A 56 20.81 -5.18 0.66
N ASP A 57 20.72 -4.28 -0.32
CA ASP A 57 19.93 -3.06 -0.29
C ASP A 57 18.45 -3.34 -0.56
N GLY A 58 17.75 -3.99 0.37
CA GLY A 58 16.29 -3.99 0.31
C GLY A 58 15.67 -2.59 0.57
N ALA A 59 16.49 -1.61 0.99
CA ALA A 59 16.16 -0.18 0.88
C ALA A 59 15.87 0.21 -0.58
N ARG A 60 16.63 -0.31 -1.54
CA ARG A 60 16.45 -0.06 -2.98
C ARG A 60 15.13 -0.63 -3.50
N ALA A 61 14.74 -1.83 -3.07
CA ALA A 61 13.44 -2.41 -3.44
C ALA A 61 12.25 -1.58 -2.91
N ARG A 62 12.36 -1.00 -1.71
CA ARG A 62 11.35 -0.07 -1.17
C ARG A 62 11.34 1.24 -1.95
N GLU A 63 12.52 1.81 -2.19
CA GLU A 63 12.70 3.02 -3.00
C GLU A 63 12.15 2.84 -4.43
N ASP A 64 12.29 1.67 -5.04
CA ASP A 64 11.77 1.38 -6.37
C ASP A 64 10.24 1.32 -6.40
N VAL A 65 9.63 0.72 -5.38
CA VAL A 65 8.16 0.71 -5.22
C VAL A 65 7.64 2.12 -4.97
N GLU A 66 8.31 2.91 -4.13
CA GLU A 66 7.93 4.29 -3.85
C GLU A 66 8.09 5.20 -5.07
N ARG A 67 9.21 5.07 -5.80
CA ARG A 67 9.47 5.78 -7.05
C ARG A 67 8.46 5.41 -8.14
N SER A 68 8.10 4.12 -8.24
CA SER A 68 7.05 3.66 -9.15
C SER A 68 5.70 4.27 -8.82
N ARG A 69 5.36 4.37 -7.52
CA ARG A 69 4.12 4.99 -7.04
C ARG A 69 4.09 6.50 -7.31
N GLU A 70 5.20 7.20 -7.10
CA GLU A 70 5.32 8.64 -7.43
C GLU A 70 5.17 8.88 -8.92
N ALA A 71 5.83 8.08 -9.76
CA ALA A 71 5.69 8.16 -11.21
C ALA A 71 4.23 7.93 -11.64
N HIS A 72 3.54 6.96 -11.03
CA HIS A 72 2.13 6.72 -11.29
C HIS A 72 1.24 7.90 -10.86
N LEU A 73 1.50 8.48 -9.68
CA LEU A 73 0.78 9.66 -9.19
C LEU A 73 0.93 10.85 -10.15
N GLU A 74 2.15 11.13 -10.60
CA GLU A 74 2.40 12.21 -11.54
C GLU A 74 1.74 11.95 -12.91
N GLN A 75 1.71 10.70 -13.35
CA GLN A 75 1.00 10.31 -14.57
C GLN A 75 -0.52 10.53 -14.46
N LEU A 76 -1.13 10.28 -13.29
CA LEU A 76 -2.54 10.58 -13.06
C LEU A 76 -2.80 12.09 -13.03
N LYS A 77 -1.95 12.86 -12.33
CA LYS A 77 -2.08 14.34 -12.27
C LYS A 77 -2.02 14.99 -13.65
N ARG A 78 -1.19 14.48 -14.56
CA ARG A 78 -1.08 14.98 -15.96
C ARG A 78 -2.36 14.82 -16.77
N GLN A 79 -3.24 13.89 -16.38
CA GLN A 79 -4.51 13.65 -17.08
C GLN A 79 -5.63 14.57 -16.58
N ILE A 80 -5.53 15.12 -15.36
CA ILE A 80 -6.56 15.96 -14.74
C ILE A 80 -6.93 17.20 -15.58
N PRO A 81 -5.99 17.94 -16.20
CA PRO A 81 -6.36 19.10 -17.01
C PRO A 81 -7.27 18.79 -18.21
N ALA A 82 -7.30 17.54 -18.67
CA ALA A 82 -8.16 17.11 -19.78
C ALA A 82 -9.55 16.64 -19.31
N VAL A 83 -9.80 16.60 -18.00
CA VAL A 83 -11.08 16.17 -17.42
C VAL A 83 -12.00 17.37 -17.25
N ASP A 84 -13.24 17.25 -17.74
CA ASP A 84 -14.30 18.16 -17.31
C ASP A 84 -14.70 17.83 -15.87
N LEU A 85 -14.35 18.73 -14.95
CA LEU A 85 -14.62 18.55 -13.52
C LEU A 85 -16.11 18.59 -13.17
N ASN A 86 -16.95 19.22 -13.99
CA ASN A 86 -18.40 19.23 -13.78
C ASN A 86 -18.99 17.84 -14.06
N SER A 87 -18.71 17.27 -15.23
CA SER A 87 -19.10 15.90 -15.55
C SER A 87 -18.49 14.87 -14.57
N ALA A 88 -17.24 15.08 -14.14
CA ALA A 88 -16.63 14.23 -13.12
C ALA A 88 -17.35 14.34 -11.77
N ALA A 89 -17.85 15.52 -11.37
CA ALA A 89 -18.62 15.68 -10.13
C ALA A 89 -19.89 14.83 -10.17
N GLU A 90 -20.68 14.94 -11.24
CA GLU A 90 -21.91 14.15 -11.42
C GLU A 90 -21.62 12.65 -11.33
N ARG A 91 -20.59 12.19 -12.06
CA ARG A 91 -20.19 10.78 -12.11
C ARG A 91 -19.63 10.25 -10.80
N THR A 92 -19.09 11.10 -9.94
CA THR A 92 -18.44 10.67 -8.69
C THR A 92 -19.31 10.88 -7.46
N GLY A 93 -20.49 11.50 -7.62
CA GLY A 93 -21.32 11.97 -6.49
C GLY A 93 -20.68 13.15 -5.76
N GLY A 94 -19.78 13.88 -6.43
CA GLY A 94 -19.13 15.08 -5.90
C GLY A 94 -19.89 16.35 -6.24
N ARG A 95 -19.30 17.48 -5.88
CA ARG A 95 -19.77 18.83 -6.24
C ARG A 95 -18.68 19.58 -6.99
N SER A 96 -19.06 20.35 -8.01
CA SER A 96 -18.15 21.23 -8.75
C SER A 96 -18.57 22.68 -8.54
N GLU A 97 -17.73 23.45 -7.86
CA GLU A 97 -18.00 24.85 -7.49
C GLU A 97 -16.69 25.64 -7.55
N ASN A 98 -16.75 26.90 -7.98
CA ASN A 98 -15.59 27.80 -8.03
C ASN A 98 -14.38 27.21 -8.80
N GLY A 99 -14.64 26.42 -9.84
CA GLY A 99 -13.60 25.77 -10.64
C GLY A 99 -12.87 24.63 -9.92
N ARG A 100 -13.51 23.97 -8.96
CA ARG A 100 -12.92 22.85 -8.20
C ARG A 100 -13.94 21.72 -8.02
N LEU A 101 -13.49 20.48 -8.22
CA LEU A 101 -14.25 19.29 -7.86
C LEU A 101 -13.97 18.94 -6.39
N THR A 102 -15.02 18.68 -5.61
CA THR A 102 -14.92 18.20 -4.23
C THR A 102 -15.73 16.91 -4.06
N ILE A 103 -15.10 15.89 -3.48
CA ILE A 103 -15.70 14.59 -3.11
C ILE A 103 -15.45 14.34 -1.63
N LYS A 104 -16.37 13.65 -0.95
CA LYS A 104 -16.14 13.20 0.43
C LYS A 104 -15.19 12.00 0.44
N VAL A 105 -14.06 12.14 1.12
CA VAL A 105 -13.09 11.06 1.37
C VAL A 105 -12.96 10.90 2.88
N LEU A 106 -13.33 9.74 3.41
CA LEU A 106 -13.36 9.48 4.86
C LEU A 106 -14.17 10.56 5.64
N GLY A 107 -15.30 10.97 5.07
CA GLY A 107 -16.17 12.01 5.64
C GLY A 107 -15.68 13.46 5.48
N LYS A 108 -14.46 13.68 4.96
CA LYS A 108 -13.86 15.01 4.80
C LYS A 108 -13.89 15.48 3.37
N ASP A 109 -13.92 16.80 3.18
CA ASP A 109 -13.85 17.38 1.84
C ASP A 109 -12.46 17.16 1.25
N PHE A 110 -12.41 16.52 0.08
CA PHE A 110 -11.20 16.30 -0.69
C PHE A 110 -11.40 16.87 -2.07
N SER A 111 -10.57 17.84 -2.44
CA SER A 111 -10.85 18.66 -3.61
C SER A 111 -9.67 18.81 -4.53
N ILE A 112 -9.96 19.00 -5.82
CA ILE A 112 -8.96 19.15 -6.87
C ILE A 112 -9.35 20.23 -7.89
N THR A 113 -8.37 21.04 -8.31
CA THR A 113 -8.53 22.03 -9.37
C THR A 113 -8.09 21.47 -10.73
N PRO A 114 -8.44 22.12 -11.87
CA PRO A 114 -7.97 21.70 -13.19
C PRO A 114 -6.44 21.69 -13.32
N ALA A 115 -5.74 22.50 -12.53
CA ALA A 115 -4.28 22.51 -12.44
C ALA A 115 -3.71 21.35 -11.59
N GLY A 116 -4.54 20.43 -11.10
CA GLY A 116 -4.14 19.29 -10.28
C GLY A 116 -3.80 19.64 -8.82
N ARG A 117 -4.16 20.84 -8.33
CA ARG A 117 -3.90 21.23 -6.95
C ARG A 117 -4.94 20.62 -6.02
N ILE A 118 -4.46 19.92 -4.98
CA ILE A 118 -5.31 19.26 -3.99
C ILE A 118 -5.49 20.15 -2.76
N SER A 119 -6.70 20.17 -2.20
CA SER A 119 -7.03 20.84 -0.95
C SER A 119 -8.00 19.98 -0.13
N THR A 120 -7.63 19.70 1.11
CA THR A 120 -8.39 18.84 2.02
C THR A 120 -7.99 19.09 3.49
N GLU A 121 -8.84 18.63 4.42
CA GLU A 121 -8.59 18.62 5.87
C GLU A 121 -7.79 17.38 6.34
N ILE A 122 -7.61 16.37 5.49
CA ILE A 122 -6.84 15.16 5.84
C ILE A 122 -5.42 15.23 5.27
N HIS A 123 -4.51 14.46 5.88
CA HIS A 123 -3.14 14.39 5.39
C HIS A 123 -3.09 13.84 3.95
N VAL A 124 -2.50 14.62 3.04
CA VAL A 124 -2.34 14.26 1.63
C VAL A 124 -1.13 13.33 1.49
N ASN A 125 -1.40 12.04 1.27
CA ASN A 125 -0.37 11.06 0.92
C ASN A 125 -0.78 10.26 -0.33
N PRO A 126 0.17 9.60 -1.02
CA PRO A 126 -0.14 8.85 -2.25
C PRO A 126 -1.20 7.76 -2.09
N TRP A 127 -1.35 7.15 -0.90
CA TRP A 127 -2.35 6.11 -0.65
C TRP A 127 -3.79 6.63 -0.68
N VAL A 128 -3.99 7.93 -0.40
CA VAL A 128 -5.31 8.58 -0.52
C VAL A 128 -5.45 9.22 -1.89
N THR A 129 -4.39 9.89 -2.35
CA THR A 129 -4.44 10.67 -3.59
C THR A 129 -4.58 9.78 -4.83
N VAL A 130 -3.88 8.65 -4.91
CA VAL A 130 -3.95 7.76 -6.09
C VAL A 130 -5.37 7.17 -6.27
N PRO A 131 -6.03 6.61 -5.24
CA PRO A 131 -7.43 6.18 -5.37
C PRO A 131 -8.38 7.32 -5.71
N PHE A 132 -8.21 8.49 -5.09
CA PHE A 132 -9.02 9.68 -5.41
C PHE A 132 -8.91 10.07 -6.89
N LEU A 133 -7.67 10.20 -7.41
CA LEU A 133 -7.45 10.55 -8.82
C LEU A 133 -7.99 9.47 -9.77
N ASN A 134 -7.78 8.19 -9.46
CA ASN A 134 -8.35 7.10 -10.25
C ASN A 134 -9.88 7.15 -10.28
N TYR A 135 -10.51 7.48 -9.17
CA TYR A 135 -11.97 7.60 -9.11
C TYR A 135 -12.47 8.80 -9.94
N VAL A 136 -11.79 9.95 -9.84
CA VAL A 136 -12.08 11.14 -10.66
C VAL A 136 -11.88 10.84 -12.14
N LEU A 137 -10.81 10.16 -12.53
CA LEU A 137 -10.47 9.89 -13.93
C LEU A 137 -11.33 8.78 -14.56
N PHE A 138 -11.56 7.69 -13.83
CA PHE A 138 -12.04 6.42 -14.40
C PHE A 138 -13.32 5.88 -13.76
N GLY A 139 -13.83 6.49 -12.69
CA GLY A 139 -15.10 6.08 -12.09
C GLY A 139 -16.21 6.09 -13.14
N LYS A 140 -17.19 5.18 -13.08
CA LYS A 140 -18.23 5.09 -14.12
C LYS A 140 -19.56 5.76 -13.73
N GLY A 141 -19.66 6.25 -12.49
CA GLY A 141 -20.93 6.78 -11.94
C GLY A 141 -22.03 5.75 -11.84
N LEU A 142 -21.63 4.48 -11.70
CA LEU A 142 -22.54 3.39 -11.43
C LEU A 142 -22.79 3.32 -9.93
N ASN A 143 -24.06 3.22 -9.56
CA ASN A 143 -24.42 2.95 -8.18
C ASN A 143 -23.92 1.55 -7.78
N PRO A 144 -23.45 1.37 -6.53
CA PRO A 144 -23.15 0.05 -5.99
C PRO A 144 -24.36 -0.86 -6.12
N THR A 145 -24.16 -2.11 -6.58
CA THR A 145 -25.27 -3.08 -6.72
C THR A 145 -25.78 -3.59 -5.37
N GLY A 146 -25.00 -3.39 -4.31
CA GLY A 146 -25.23 -4.01 -3.00
C GLY A 146 -24.64 -5.43 -2.89
N ASP A 147 -24.14 -6.00 -3.98
CA ASP A 147 -23.52 -7.33 -3.97
C ASP A 147 -22.09 -7.27 -3.43
N TRP A 148 -21.90 -7.81 -2.23
CA TRP A 148 -20.59 -7.94 -1.63
C TRP A 148 -19.80 -9.07 -2.28
N ARG A 149 -18.60 -8.74 -2.78
CA ARG A 149 -17.65 -9.69 -3.38
C ARG A 149 -16.45 -9.85 -2.47
N SER A 150 -15.91 -11.07 -2.38
CA SER A 150 -14.65 -11.27 -1.68
C SER A 150 -13.50 -10.63 -2.47
N PHE A 151 -12.49 -10.09 -1.79
CA PHE A 151 -11.31 -9.50 -2.44
C PHE A 151 -10.65 -10.47 -3.45
N ARG A 152 -10.67 -11.79 -3.18
CA ARG A 152 -10.13 -12.82 -4.09
C ARG A 152 -10.89 -12.97 -5.42
N GLU A 153 -12.11 -12.47 -5.49
CA GLU A 153 -13.01 -12.56 -6.65
C GLU A 153 -12.86 -11.35 -7.58
N LEU A 154 -12.16 -10.30 -7.13
CA LEU A 154 -11.83 -9.16 -7.96
C LEU A 154 -10.73 -9.54 -8.97
N THR A 155 -10.74 -8.86 -10.12
CA THR A 155 -9.63 -8.90 -11.09
C THR A 155 -8.32 -8.60 -10.36
N ASP A 156 -7.31 -9.46 -10.56
CA ASP A 156 -5.99 -9.43 -9.89
C ASP A 156 -6.02 -9.60 -8.35
N GLY A 157 -7.19 -9.83 -7.76
CA GLY A 157 -7.36 -9.97 -6.31
C GLY A 157 -6.87 -11.32 -5.78
N ARG A 158 -6.98 -12.40 -6.58
CA ARG A 158 -6.61 -13.76 -6.16
C ARG A 158 -5.15 -13.88 -5.72
N GLU A 159 -4.23 -13.26 -6.45
CA GLU A 159 -2.79 -13.32 -6.14
C GLU A 159 -2.44 -12.56 -4.86
N ARG A 160 -3.14 -11.44 -4.61
CA ARG A 160 -2.91 -10.57 -3.43
C ARG A 160 -3.68 -11.03 -2.19
N TYR A 161 -4.70 -11.86 -2.37
CA TYR A 161 -5.59 -12.31 -1.31
C TYR A 161 -4.89 -12.95 -0.10
N PRO A 162 -3.87 -13.82 -0.24
CA PRO A 162 -3.22 -14.42 0.93
C PRO A 162 -2.62 -13.39 1.88
N LEU A 163 -1.99 -12.33 1.33
CA LEU A 163 -1.43 -11.24 2.13
C LEU A 163 -2.53 -10.38 2.76
N PHE A 164 -3.57 -10.06 2.00
CA PHE A 164 -4.73 -9.31 2.48
C PHE A 164 -5.41 -10.04 3.65
N ARG A 165 -5.72 -11.34 3.49
CA ARG A 165 -6.30 -12.17 4.55
C ARG A 165 -5.45 -12.14 5.82
N LYS A 166 -4.14 -12.36 5.67
CA LYS A 166 -3.21 -12.40 6.82
C LYS A 166 -3.13 -11.06 7.57
N ARG A 167 -3.16 -9.93 6.85
CA ARG A 167 -2.95 -8.58 7.43
C ARG A 167 -4.24 -7.86 7.80
N CYS A 168 -5.37 -8.24 7.23
CA CYS A 168 -6.64 -7.53 7.39
C CYS A 168 -7.71 -8.45 8.00
N GLU A 169 -8.08 -9.53 7.31
CA GLU A 169 -9.19 -10.41 7.73
C GLU A 169 -8.88 -11.15 9.05
N GLU A 170 -7.70 -11.76 9.18
CA GLU A 170 -7.32 -12.51 10.39
C GLU A 170 -7.23 -11.62 11.64
N PRO A 171 -6.54 -10.45 11.62
CA PRO A 171 -6.54 -9.55 12.77
C PRO A 171 -7.93 -9.00 13.10
N MET A 172 -8.74 -8.65 12.09
CA MET A 172 -10.11 -8.18 12.31
C MET A 172 -10.97 -9.25 12.97
N LYS A 173 -10.85 -10.50 12.50
CA LYS A 173 -11.51 -11.65 13.14
C LYS A 173 -11.07 -11.81 14.59
N GLN A 174 -9.79 -11.67 14.91
CA GLN A 174 -9.32 -11.75 16.30
C GLN A 174 -9.91 -10.66 17.18
N VAL A 175 -10.10 -9.45 16.65
CA VAL A 175 -10.78 -8.36 17.39
C VAL A 175 -12.25 -8.73 17.61
N ALA A 176 -12.95 -9.19 16.58
CA ALA A 176 -14.36 -9.60 16.67
C ALA A 176 -14.59 -10.78 17.62
N ASP A 177 -13.72 -11.79 17.57
CA ASP A 177 -13.81 -12.97 18.44
C ASP A 177 -13.51 -12.62 19.91
N ARG A 178 -12.73 -11.55 20.17
CA ARG A 178 -12.29 -11.17 21.52
C ARG A 178 -13.12 -10.07 22.17
N TYR A 179 -13.61 -9.13 21.37
CA TYR A 179 -14.37 -7.97 21.81
C TYR A 179 -15.69 -7.93 21.04
N THR A 180 -16.61 -8.84 21.39
CA THR A 180 -17.89 -8.99 20.67
C THR A 180 -18.71 -7.70 20.68
N ASP A 181 -18.68 -6.97 21.79
CA ASP A 181 -19.44 -5.74 21.99
C ASP A 181 -18.84 -4.56 21.20
N PHE A 182 -17.57 -4.64 20.78
CA PHE A 182 -16.92 -3.57 20.00
C PHE A 182 -17.61 -3.32 18.66
N PHE A 183 -18.29 -4.33 18.10
CA PHE A 183 -19.00 -4.18 16.84
C PHE A 183 -20.44 -3.70 17.00
N ASP A 184 -21.00 -3.70 18.21
CA ASP A 184 -22.33 -3.12 18.45
C ASP A 184 -22.27 -1.59 18.24
N ASP A 185 -21.21 -0.93 18.73
CA ASP A 185 -21.01 0.52 18.60
C ASP A 185 -21.05 1.03 17.15
N PRO A 186 -20.26 0.49 16.18
CA PRO A 186 -20.27 0.94 14.80
C PRO A 186 -21.48 0.47 13.98
N VAL A 187 -22.17 -0.61 14.39
CA VAL A 187 -23.38 -1.09 13.69
C VAL A 187 -24.61 -0.25 14.07
N HIS A 188 -24.62 0.34 15.26
CA HIS A 188 -25.70 1.20 15.75
C HIS A 188 -25.43 2.70 15.62
N MET A 189 -24.36 3.09 14.91
CA MET A 189 -23.99 4.48 14.62
C MET A 189 -24.75 5.08 13.44
#